data_AF-A0A2S2PKW3-F1
#
_entry.id   AF-A0A2S2PKW3-F1
#
_cell.length_a   1.000
_cell.length_b   1.000
_cell.length_c   1.000
_cell.angle_alpha   90.00
_cell.angle_beta   90.00
_cell.angle_gamma   90.00
#
_symmetry.space_group_name_H-M   'P 1'
#
loop_
_entity.id
_entity.type
_entity.pdbx_description
1 polymer ?
#
loop_
_entity_poly.entity_id
_entity_poly.type
_entity_poly.pdbx_seq_one_letter_code
_entity_poly.pdbx_strand_id
1 'polypeptide(L)'
;MKYALQDGPAFLRFGVPLSAFIVDGFLIVYQLGICCVYIMFIGTSIKQVVDIYIEPMNERYYMLMILIPLVAINLIRNLKLLAPFSQAANIITFVGLAIVLWYIFTDLPPITSRPLIGEPRKYTLFVGTTLFALEAVGVVLALENNMKTPASFGGTTGVLNIGMTIITIMYVGMGFFGYVKYGEDAKGSVTLNLPNKDM
;
A
#
# COMPACT_ATOMS: atom_id res chain seq x y z
N MET A 1 -13.36 18.63 9.73
CA MET A 1 -12.15 19.46 10.00
C MET A 1 -12.47 20.89 10.42
N LYS A 2 -13.33 21.63 9.72
CA LYS A 2 -13.80 22.97 10.17
C LYS A 2 -14.30 22.97 11.62
N TYR A 3 -15.15 22.01 11.97
CA TYR A 3 -15.65 21.84 13.35
C TYR A 3 -14.53 21.52 14.36
N ALA A 4 -13.61 20.63 14.00
CA ALA A 4 -12.47 20.28 14.85
C ALA A 4 -11.51 21.47 15.10
N LEU A 5 -11.31 22.35 14.11
CA LEU A 5 -10.47 23.54 14.24
C LEU A 5 -11.17 24.70 14.97
N GLN A 6 -12.51 24.76 14.88
CA GLN A 6 -13.33 25.71 15.64
C GLN A 6 -13.32 25.39 17.14
N ASP A 7 -13.37 24.11 17.51
CA ASP A 7 -13.27 23.65 18.90
C ASP A 7 -11.83 23.64 19.44
N GLY A 8 -10.84 23.89 18.58
CA GLY A 8 -9.44 23.98 18.94
C GLY A 8 -9.00 25.28 19.66
N PRO A 9 -7.74 25.34 20.10
CA PRO A 9 -7.12 26.51 20.74
C PRO A 9 -7.33 27.82 19.97
N ALA A 10 -7.51 28.94 20.68
CA ALA A 10 -7.86 30.23 20.10
C ALA A 10 -6.89 30.71 18.98
N PHE A 11 -5.60 30.36 19.06
CA PHE A 11 -4.60 30.71 18.05
C PHE A 11 -4.76 29.96 16.71
N LEU A 12 -5.39 28.77 16.71
CA LEU A 12 -5.62 27.97 15.49
C LEU A 12 -6.89 28.38 14.74
N ARG A 13 -7.79 29.14 15.39
CA ARG A 13 -9.07 29.57 14.82
C ARG A 13 -8.92 30.54 13.63
N PHE A 14 -7.79 31.23 13.53
CA PHE A 14 -7.47 32.12 12.40
C PHE A 14 -7.40 31.38 11.06
N GLY A 15 -7.02 30.09 11.08
CA GLY A 15 -6.87 29.27 9.88
C GLY A 15 -8.12 28.47 9.46
N VAL A 16 -9.24 28.58 10.19
CA VAL A 16 -10.47 27.79 9.94
C VAL A 16 -10.96 27.82 8.48
N PRO A 17 -11.05 28.98 7.78
CA PRO A 17 -11.55 28.98 6.41
C PRO A 17 -10.55 28.35 5.41
N LEU A 18 -9.24 28.44 5.68
CA LEU A 18 -8.18 27.95 4.81
C LEU A 18 -7.86 26.46 5.04
N SER A 19 -8.08 25.96 6.26
CA SER A 19 -7.71 24.59 6.68
C SER A 19 -8.34 23.50 5.81
N ALA A 20 -9.60 23.66 5.41
CA ALA A 20 -10.28 22.70 4.55
C ALA A 20 -9.62 22.63 3.17
N PHE A 21 -9.37 23.78 2.54
CA PHE A 21 -8.72 23.83 1.22
C PHE A 21 -7.31 23.24 1.22
N ILE A 22 -6.53 23.51 2.25
CA ILE A 22 -5.18 22.96 2.39
C ILE A 22 -5.24 21.43 2.47
N VAL A 23 -6.13 20.89 3.30
CA VAL A 23 -6.21 19.45 3.53
C VAL A 23 -6.78 18.73 2.32
N ASP A 24 -7.81 19.27 1.67
CA ASP A 24 -8.33 18.73 0.41
C ASP A 24 -7.22 18.73 -0.66
N GLY A 25 -6.41 19.79 -0.73
CA GLY A 25 -5.24 19.84 -1.60
C GLY A 25 -4.22 18.74 -1.32
N PHE A 26 -3.86 18.54 -0.04
CA PHE A 26 -2.96 17.45 0.36
C PHE A 26 -3.52 16.07 0.05
N LEU A 27 -4.82 15.84 0.31
CA LEU A 27 -5.49 14.57 0.01
C LEU A 27 -5.52 14.28 -1.50
N ILE A 28 -5.75 15.30 -2.34
CA ILE A 28 -5.70 15.15 -3.81
C ILE A 28 -4.30 14.77 -4.28
N VAL A 29 -3.27 15.50 -3.81
CA VAL A 29 -1.87 15.22 -4.18
C VAL A 29 -1.46 13.82 -3.71
N TYR A 30 -1.84 13.45 -2.49
CA TYR A 30 -1.59 12.13 -1.93
C TYR A 30 -2.25 11.02 -2.76
N GLN A 31 -3.54 11.17 -3.08
CA GLN A 31 -4.28 10.19 -3.87
C GLN A 31 -3.72 10.04 -5.29
N LEU A 32 -3.31 11.15 -5.92
CA LEU A 32 -2.61 11.12 -7.21
C LEU A 32 -1.30 10.31 -7.10
N GLY A 33 -0.52 10.57 -6.04
CA GLY A 33 0.71 9.83 -5.75
C GLY A 33 0.47 8.33 -5.60
N ILE A 34 -0.56 7.93 -4.85
CA ILE A 34 -0.97 6.53 -4.71
C ILE A 34 -1.28 5.89 -6.07
N CYS A 35 -2.09 6.55 -6.90
CA CYS A 35 -2.42 6.04 -8.23
C CYS A 35 -1.17 5.83 -9.10
N CYS A 36 -0.23 6.78 -9.07
CA CYS A 36 1.04 6.66 -9.80
C CYS A 36 1.87 5.45 -9.35
N VAL A 37 2.02 5.25 -8.04
CA VAL A 37 2.77 4.12 -7.48
C VAL A 37 2.10 2.79 -7.83
N TYR A 38 0.76 2.69 -7.77
CA TYR A 38 0.05 1.48 -8.18
C TYR A 38 0.26 1.14 -9.65
N ILE A 39 0.14 2.11 -10.56
CA ILE A 39 0.35 1.89 -12.00
C ILE A 39 1.80 1.43 -12.26
N MET A 40 2.77 2.09 -11.63
CA MET A 40 4.18 1.73 -11.74
C MET A 40 4.44 0.30 -11.21
N PHE A 41 3.88 -0.04 -10.06
CA PHE A 41 4.04 -1.35 -9.45
C PHE A 41 3.45 -2.48 -10.31
N ILE A 42 2.23 -2.30 -10.83
CA ILE A 42 1.60 -3.29 -11.70
C ILE A 42 2.39 -3.41 -13.00
N GLY A 43 2.78 -2.29 -13.61
CA GLY A 43 3.54 -2.27 -14.86
C GLY A 43 4.90 -2.97 -14.74
N THR A 44 5.64 -2.70 -13.67
CA THR A 44 6.94 -3.35 -13.40
C THR A 44 6.81 -4.84 -13.06
N SER A 45 5.74 -5.23 -12.35
CA SER A 45 5.46 -6.64 -12.06
C SER A 45 5.09 -7.42 -13.33
N ILE A 46 4.25 -6.85 -14.20
CA ILE A 46 3.92 -7.47 -15.50
C ILE A 46 5.17 -7.59 -16.37
N LYS A 47 5.99 -6.52 -16.44
CA LYS A 47 7.26 -6.54 -17.18
C LYS A 47 8.16 -7.69 -16.72
N GLN A 48 8.31 -7.89 -15.41
CA GLN A 48 9.15 -8.95 -14.84
C GLN A 48 8.73 -10.35 -15.33
N VAL A 49 7.43 -10.58 -15.54
CA VAL A 49 6.90 -11.85 -16.03
C VAL A 49 6.95 -11.94 -17.55
N VAL A 50 6.54 -10.88 -18.25
CA VAL A 50 6.35 -10.90 -19.71
C VAL A 50 7.68 -10.86 -20.46
N ASP A 51 8.68 -10.11 -19.97
CA ASP A 51 10.01 -10.02 -20.60
C ASP A 51 10.78 -11.36 -20.60
N ILE A 52 10.29 -12.39 -19.89
CA ILE A 52 10.82 -13.77 -19.96
C ILE A 52 10.42 -14.42 -21.29
N TYR A 53 9.24 -14.09 -21.83
CA TYR A 53 8.63 -14.75 -22.98
C TYR A 53 8.71 -13.94 -24.28
N ILE A 54 8.90 -12.62 -24.19
CA ILE A 54 9.00 -11.71 -25.35
C ILE A 54 10.22 -10.80 -25.23
N GLU A 55 10.58 -10.14 -26.33
CA GLU A 55 11.68 -9.17 -26.30
C GLU A 55 11.42 -8.06 -25.26
N PRO A 56 12.42 -7.74 -24.42
CA PRO A 56 12.25 -6.84 -23.31
C PRO A 56 11.85 -5.45 -23.79
N MET A 57 10.65 -5.03 -23.40
CA MET A 57 10.08 -3.73 -23.78
C MET A 57 10.20 -2.73 -22.63
N ASN A 58 10.25 -1.43 -22.93
CA ASN A 58 10.29 -0.41 -21.88
C ASN A 58 9.05 -0.48 -20.98
N GLU A 59 9.25 -0.38 -19.66
CA GLU A 59 8.22 -0.42 -18.61
C GLU A 59 7.08 0.58 -18.84
N ARG A 60 7.35 1.69 -19.54
CA ARG A 60 6.34 2.71 -19.87
C ARG A 60 5.22 2.17 -20.74
N TYR A 61 5.51 1.23 -21.64
CA TYR A 61 4.46 0.64 -22.47
C TYR A 61 3.54 -0.25 -21.65
N TYR A 62 4.07 -1.03 -20.71
CA TYR A 62 3.27 -1.80 -19.77
C TYR A 62 2.39 -0.91 -18.90
N MET A 63 2.90 0.24 -18.44
CA MET A 63 2.13 1.25 -17.71
C MET A 63 1.00 1.89 -18.55
N LEU A 64 1.22 2.09 -19.85
CA LEU A 64 0.17 2.59 -20.76
C LEU A 64 -0.90 1.53 -21.03
N MET A 65 -0.51 0.27 -21.21
CA MET A 65 -1.45 -0.83 -21.45
C MET A 65 -2.36 -1.08 -20.24
N ILE A 66 -1.84 -0.99 -19.01
CA ILE A 66 -2.65 -1.19 -17.79
C ILE A 66 -3.60 -0.03 -17.51
N LEU A 67 -3.37 1.16 -18.08
CA LEU A 67 -4.26 2.30 -17.91
C LEU A 67 -5.68 2.01 -18.43
N ILE A 68 -5.79 1.29 -19.55
CA ILE A 68 -7.07 0.95 -20.20
C ILE A 68 -7.98 0.15 -19.25
N PRO A 69 -7.57 -1.01 -18.70
CA PRO A 69 -8.40 -1.76 -17.75
C PRO A 69 -8.62 -0.99 -16.44
N LEU A 70 -7.65 -0.20 -15.97
CA LEU A 70 -7.84 0.62 -14.76
C LEU A 70 -8.94 1.66 -14.95
N VAL A 71 -9.00 2.36 -16.09
CA VAL A 71 -10.10 3.30 -16.40
C VAL A 71 -11.44 2.58 -16.44
N ALA A 72 -11.49 1.37 -17.03
CA ALA A 72 -12.71 0.57 -17.06
C ALA A 72 -13.22 0.20 -15.65
N ILE A 73 -12.32 -0.20 -14.75
CA ILE A 73 -12.67 -0.52 -13.35
C ILE A 73 -13.14 0.73 -12.59
N ASN A 74 -12.48 1.88 -12.81
CA ASN A 74 -12.85 3.16 -12.17
C ASN A 74 -14.25 3.66 -12.58
N LEU A 75 -14.79 3.21 -13.72
CA LEU A 75 -16.15 3.53 -14.14
C LEU A 75 -17.23 2.80 -13.32
N ILE A 76 -16.86 1.78 -12.54
CA ILE A 76 -17.80 1.02 -11.72
C ILE A 76 -18.14 1.83 -10.46
N ARG A 77 -19.37 2.36 -10.42
CA ARG A 77 -19.86 3.21 -9.31
C ARG A 77 -20.34 2.44 -8.08
N ASN A 78 -20.61 1.14 -8.22
CA ASN A 78 -21.18 0.33 -7.15
C ASN A 78 -20.11 -0.55 -6.48
N LEU A 79 -19.61 -0.11 -5.32
CA LEU A 79 -18.60 -0.82 -4.53
C LEU A 79 -19.04 -2.24 -4.13
N LYS A 80 -20.35 -2.50 -3.98
CA LYS A 80 -20.85 -3.84 -3.65
C LYS A 80 -20.63 -4.84 -4.78
N LEU A 81 -20.58 -4.37 -6.03
CA LEU A 81 -20.27 -5.22 -7.18
C LEU A 81 -18.79 -5.66 -7.17
N LEU A 82 -17.90 -4.81 -6.66
CA LEU A 82 -16.48 -5.13 -6.54
C LEU A 82 -16.19 -6.06 -5.37
N ALA A 83 -17.03 -6.11 -4.34
CA ALA A 83 -16.79 -6.90 -3.13
C ALA A 83 -16.43 -8.39 -3.39
N PRO A 84 -17.15 -9.18 -4.23
CA PRO A 84 -16.76 -10.56 -4.52
C PRO A 84 -15.43 -10.67 -5.29
N PHE A 85 -15.19 -9.79 -6.26
CA PHE A 85 -13.91 -9.73 -6.98
C PHE A 85 -12.76 -9.37 -6.05
N SER A 86 -12.98 -8.42 -5.14
CA SER A 86 -12.02 -8.01 -4.13
C SER A 86 -11.71 -9.16 -3.16
N GLN A 87 -12.70 -9.95 -2.75
CA GLN A 87 -12.47 -11.14 -1.93
C GLN A 87 -11.59 -12.17 -2.65
N ALA A 88 -11.88 -12.46 -3.92
CA ALA A 88 -11.04 -13.35 -4.72
C ALA A 88 -9.61 -12.81 -4.88
N ALA A 89 -9.47 -11.51 -5.16
CA ALA A 89 -8.17 -10.84 -5.24
C ALA A 89 -7.40 -10.93 -3.93
N ASN A 90 -8.06 -10.71 -2.77
CA ASN A 90 -7.43 -10.84 -1.46
C ASN A 90 -6.93 -12.27 -1.20
N ILE A 91 -7.67 -13.31 -1.60
CA ILE A 91 -7.22 -14.70 -1.48
C ILE A 91 -5.94 -14.90 -2.29
N ILE A 92 -5.90 -14.42 -3.54
CA ILE A 92 -4.71 -14.49 -4.39
C ILE A 92 -3.55 -13.71 -3.75
N THR A 93 -3.82 -12.54 -3.17
CA THR A 93 -2.82 -11.76 -2.42
C THR A 93 -2.25 -12.55 -1.25
N PHE A 94 -3.07 -13.24 -0.46
CA PHE A 94 -2.59 -14.08 0.64
C PHE A 94 -1.75 -15.26 0.15
N VAL A 95 -2.12 -15.89 -0.97
CA VAL A 95 -1.32 -16.95 -1.59
C VAL A 95 0.03 -16.41 -2.06
N GLY A 96 0.03 -15.28 -2.78
CA GLY A 96 1.26 -14.63 -3.24
C GLY A 96 2.17 -14.22 -2.07
N LEU A 97 1.58 -13.69 -1.00
CA LEU A 97 2.29 -13.38 0.23
C LEU A 97 2.92 -14.62 0.87
N ALA A 98 2.19 -15.73 0.94
CA ALA A 98 2.72 -16.99 1.48
C ALA A 98 3.91 -17.51 0.66
N ILE A 99 3.84 -17.40 -0.67
CA ILE A 99 4.96 -17.75 -1.57
C ILE A 99 6.17 -16.83 -1.30
N VAL A 100 5.96 -15.53 -1.20
CA VAL A 100 7.04 -14.56 -0.89
C VAL A 100 7.69 -14.90 0.45
N LEU A 101 6.89 -15.17 1.49
CA LEU A 101 7.39 -15.57 2.80
C LEU A 101 8.19 -16.88 2.72
N TRP A 102 7.72 -17.86 1.93
CA TRP A 102 8.45 -19.11 1.71
C TRP A 102 9.84 -18.85 1.10
N TYR A 103 9.95 -18.00 0.08
CA TYR A 103 11.25 -17.61 -0.49
C TYR A 103 12.14 -16.83 0.48
N ILE A 104 11.55 -15.98 1.33
CA ILE A 104 12.30 -15.25 2.35
C ILE A 104 12.90 -16.20 3.38
N PHE A 105 12.13 -17.18 3.84
CA PHE A 105 12.58 -18.14 4.85
C PHE A 105 13.49 -19.25 4.30
N THR A 106 13.50 -19.46 3.00
CA THR A 106 14.45 -20.38 2.34
C THR A 106 15.84 -19.74 2.34
N ASP A 107 16.86 -20.43 2.86
CA ASP A 107 18.25 -19.95 2.98
C ASP A 107 18.38 -18.58 3.68
N LEU A 108 17.71 -18.41 4.83
CA LEU A 108 17.76 -17.17 5.60
C LEU A 108 19.13 -17.04 6.29
N PRO A 109 19.90 -15.97 6.04
CA PRO A 109 21.18 -15.76 6.71
C PRO A 109 20.98 -15.40 8.20
N PRO A 110 22.01 -15.56 9.04
CA PRO A 110 21.95 -15.16 10.45
C PRO A 110 21.64 -13.66 10.59
N ILE A 111 20.83 -13.29 11.58
CA ILE A 111 20.44 -11.88 11.82
C ILE A 111 21.67 -10.98 12.04
N THR A 112 22.74 -11.53 12.63
CA THR A 112 24.01 -10.84 12.87
C THR A 112 24.80 -10.52 11.61
N SER A 113 24.40 -11.04 10.45
CA SER A 113 25.04 -10.75 9.16
C SER A 113 24.66 -9.40 8.58
N ARG A 114 23.63 -8.72 9.13
CA ARG A 114 23.12 -7.43 8.65
C ARG A 114 23.27 -6.35 9.73
N PRO A 115 23.48 -5.08 9.34
CA PRO A 115 23.50 -4.00 10.31
C PRO A 115 22.12 -3.85 10.97
N LEU A 116 22.09 -3.91 12.30
CA LEU A 116 20.86 -3.84 13.10
C LEU A 116 20.25 -2.44 13.11
N ILE A 117 21.06 -1.42 12.82
CA ILE A 117 20.66 -0.01 12.81
C ILE A 117 20.89 0.53 11.41
N GLY A 118 19.81 1.01 10.79
CA GLY A 118 19.86 1.65 9.49
C GLY A 118 20.45 3.06 9.55
N GLU A 119 20.84 3.59 8.39
CA GLU A 119 21.31 4.96 8.28
C GLU A 119 20.20 5.96 8.67
N PRO A 120 20.48 6.96 9.53
CA PRO A 120 19.48 7.97 9.93
C PRO A 120 18.87 8.73 8.75
N ARG A 121 19.60 8.88 7.64
CA ARG A 121 19.12 9.54 6.41
C ARG A 121 17.93 8.81 5.78
N LYS A 122 17.81 7.49 6.00
CA LYS A 122 16.73 6.66 5.44
C LYS A 122 15.46 6.67 6.32
N TYR A 123 15.52 7.24 7.53
CA TYR A 123 14.38 7.26 8.44
C TYR A 123 13.20 8.08 7.89
N THR A 124 13.46 9.21 7.24
CA THR A 124 12.41 10.01 6.60
C THR A 124 11.69 9.22 5.49
N LEU A 125 12.45 8.48 4.68
CA LEU A 125 11.89 7.62 3.64
C LEU A 125 11.04 6.49 4.26
N PHE A 126 11.55 5.85 5.31
CA PHE A 126 10.83 4.80 6.04
C PHE A 126 9.50 5.30 6.62
N VAL A 127 9.49 6.47 7.26
CA VAL A 127 8.25 7.08 7.78
C VAL A 127 7.28 7.35 6.64
N GLY A 128 7.74 7.91 5.52
CA GLY A 128 6.89 8.15 4.35
C GLY A 128 6.30 6.86 3.77
N THR A 129 7.10 5.81 3.59
CA THR A 129 6.65 4.51 3.09
C THR A 129 5.67 3.83 4.06
N THR A 130 5.91 3.94 5.37
CA THR A 130 5.03 3.36 6.39
C THR A 130 3.68 4.07 6.44
N LEU A 131 3.69 5.41 6.38
CA LEU A 131 2.45 6.21 6.30
C LEU A 131 1.68 5.86 5.02
N PHE A 132 2.36 5.80 3.88
CA PHE A 132 1.78 5.38 2.61
C PHE A 132 1.14 3.98 2.67
N ALA A 133 1.80 3.02 3.34
CA ALA A 133 1.31 1.65 3.42
C ALA A 133 0.10 1.47 4.36
N LEU A 134 -0.06 2.35 5.36
CA LEU A 134 -1.10 2.24 6.39
C LEU A 134 -2.27 3.22 6.21
N GLU A 135 -2.12 4.25 5.38
CA GLU A 135 -3.11 5.33 5.29
C GLU A 135 -4.02 5.20 4.05
N ALA A 136 -5.31 5.02 4.30
CA ALA A 136 -6.34 4.93 3.25
C ALA A 136 -7.63 5.66 3.66
N VAL A 137 -7.54 6.92 4.09
CA VAL A 137 -8.66 7.68 4.68
C VAL A 137 -9.89 7.72 3.75
N GLY A 138 -9.70 7.95 2.45
CA GLY A 138 -10.81 8.03 1.50
C GLY A 138 -11.59 6.72 1.36
N VAL A 139 -10.89 5.58 1.41
CA VAL A 139 -11.50 4.25 1.33
C VAL A 139 -12.19 3.89 2.64
N VAL A 140 -11.56 4.22 3.78
CA VAL A 140 -12.10 4.00 5.13
C VAL A 140 -13.50 4.62 5.28
N LEU A 141 -13.67 5.88 4.89
CA LEU A 141 -14.96 6.56 4.95
C LEU A 141 -15.99 5.95 3.98
N ALA A 142 -15.57 5.59 2.77
CA ALA A 142 -16.45 4.95 1.80
C ALA A 142 -16.92 3.56 2.27
N LEU A 143 -16.04 2.79 2.91
CA LEU A 143 -16.37 1.50 3.49
C LEU A 143 -17.35 1.64 4.65
N GLU A 144 -17.08 2.53 5.61
CA GLU A 144 -17.96 2.79 6.75
C GLU A 144 -19.39 3.13 6.29
N ASN A 145 -19.52 4.04 5.31
CA ASN A 145 -20.80 4.43 4.74
C ASN A 145 -21.55 3.31 3.99
N ASN A 146 -20.83 2.28 3.51
CA ASN A 146 -21.41 1.16 2.77
C ASN A 146 -21.64 -0.10 3.62
N MET A 147 -21.28 -0.07 4.91
CA MET A 147 -21.51 -1.17 5.84
C MET A 147 -22.97 -1.27 6.27
N LYS A 148 -23.44 -2.50 6.53
CA LYS A 148 -24.76 -2.74 7.13
C LYS A 148 -24.86 -2.15 8.55
N THR A 149 -23.76 -2.15 9.29
CA THR A 149 -23.66 -1.65 10.67
C THR A 149 -22.45 -0.71 10.83
N PRO A 150 -22.55 0.56 10.40
CA PRO A 150 -21.43 1.51 10.46
C PRO A 150 -20.86 1.72 11.87
N ALA A 151 -21.71 1.68 12.90
CA ALA A 151 -21.30 1.82 14.31
C ALA A 151 -20.29 0.75 14.78
N SER A 152 -20.24 -0.41 14.11
CA SER A 152 -19.27 -1.48 14.42
C SER A 152 -17.90 -1.27 13.77
N PHE A 153 -17.73 -0.23 12.96
CA PHE A 153 -16.49 0.01 12.21
C PHE A 153 -15.36 0.56 13.10
N GLY A 154 -15.65 1.58 13.92
CA GLY A 154 -14.66 2.34 14.71
C GLY A 154 -14.50 1.96 16.19
N GLY A 155 -15.19 0.94 16.70
CA GLY A 155 -15.05 0.50 18.10
C GLY A 155 -13.62 0.03 18.47
N THR A 156 -13.33 -0.17 19.76
CA THR A 156 -12.01 -0.67 20.23
C THR A 156 -11.66 -2.04 19.65
N THR A 157 -12.65 -2.89 19.40
CA THR A 157 -12.55 -4.13 18.61
C THR A 157 -13.33 -4.03 17.31
N GLY A 158 -13.44 -2.82 16.76
CA GLY A 158 -14.10 -2.56 15.50
C GLY A 158 -13.34 -3.16 14.33
N VAL A 159 -14.03 -3.33 13.21
CA VAL A 159 -13.47 -3.94 12.00
C VAL A 159 -12.16 -3.27 11.57
N LEU A 160 -12.09 -1.93 11.69
CA LEU A 160 -10.90 -1.17 11.34
C LEU A 160 -9.71 -1.53 12.24
N ASN A 161 -9.88 -1.52 13.57
CA ASN A 161 -8.77 -1.73 14.49
C ASN A 161 -8.20 -3.15 14.39
N ILE A 162 -9.07 -4.16 14.24
CA ILE A 162 -8.65 -5.55 14.03
C ILE A 162 -7.89 -5.68 12.71
N GLY A 163 -8.43 -5.13 11.62
CA GLY A 163 -7.80 -5.17 10.30
C GLY A 163 -6.43 -4.51 10.30
N MET A 164 -6.33 -3.30 10.87
CA MET A 164 -5.07 -2.57 10.98
C MET A 164 -4.03 -3.34 11.79
N THR A 165 -4.43 -3.94 12.93
CA THR A 165 -3.52 -4.73 13.77
C THR A 165 -2.91 -5.90 13.00
N ILE A 166 -3.74 -6.65 12.26
CA ILE A 166 -3.27 -7.80 11.46
C ILE A 166 -2.29 -7.34 10.37
N ILE A 167 -2.65 -6.30 9.61
CA ILE A 167 -1.82 -5.77 8.53
C ILE A 167 -0.49 -5.23 9.06
N THR A 168 -0.50 -4.52 10.20
CA THR A 168 0.73 -4.01 10.82
C THR A 168 1.68 -5.14 11.21
N ILE A 169 1.18 -6.20 11.87
CA ILE A 169 2.01 -7.36 12.24
C ILE A 169 2.63 -7.99 10.98
N MET A 170 1.82 -8.15 9.93
CA MET A 170 2.25 -8.73 8.67
C MET A 170 3.34 -7.88 7.98
N TYR A 171 3.16 -6.56 7.94
CA TYR A 171 4.14 -5.63 7.36
C TYR A 171 5.44 -5.59 8.15
N VAL A 172 5.38 -5.59 9.48
CA VAL A 172 6.57 -5.66 10.33
C VAL A 172 7.33 -6.97 10.09
N GLY A 173 6.63 -8.11 10.05
CA GLY A 173 7.24 -9.40 9.75
C GLY A 173 7.90 -9.43 8.37
N MET A 174 7.19 -9.02 7.32
CA MET A 174 7.72 -8.95 5.97
C MET A 174 8.92 -8.01 5.84
N GLY A 175 8.85 -6.82 6.44
CA GLY A 175 9.93 -5.85 6.42
C GLY A 175 11.18 -6.37 7.13
N PHE A 176 11.01 -6.98 8.30
CA PHE A 176 12.09 -7.54 9.08
C PHE A 176 12.77 -8.71 8.36
N PHE A 177 12.03 -9.76 8.00
CA PHE A 177 12.62 -10.94 7.38
C PHE A 177 13.09 -10.68 5.94
N GLY A 178 12.38 -9.83 5.19
CA GLY A 178 12.82 -9.37 3.88
C GLY A 178 14.16 -8.63 3.94
N TYR A 179 14.36 -7.77 4.96
CA TYR A 179 15.64 -7.10 5.18
C TYR A 179 16.76 -8.09 5.57
N VAL A 180 16.48 -9.06 6.45
CA VAL A 180 17.47 -10.08 6.82
C VAL A 180 17.94 -10.86 5.57
N LYS A 181 17.00 -11.28 4.72
CA LYS A 181 17.30 -12.02 3.49
C LYS A 181 18.06 -11.18 2.46
N TYR A 182 17.47 -10.07 2.02
CA TYR A 182 17.96 -9.30 0.87
C TYR A 182 18.96 -8.20 1.22
N GLY A 183 19.03 -7.77 2.48
CA GLY A 183 19.97 -6.75 2.94
C GLY A 183 19.80 -5.40 2.22
N GLU A 184 20.93 -4.79 1.83
CA GLU A 184 20.94 -3.49 1.14
C GLU A 184 20.51 -3.58 -0.34
N ASP A 185 20.55 -4.78 -0.92
CA ASP A 185 20.13 -5.03 -2.31
C ASP A 185 18.61 -5.18 -2.46
N ALA A 186 17.86 -5.03 -1.35
CA ALA A 186 16.41 -5.09 -1.37
C ALA A 186 15.83 -4.01 -2.28
N LYS A 187 15.17 -4.43 -3.36
CA LYS A 187 14.42 -3.53 -4.24
C LYS A 187 13.19 -2.95 -3.56
N GLY A 188 12.64 -1.88 -4.16
CA GLY A 188 11.48 -1.15 -3.63
C GLY A 188 10.20 -1.97 -3.43
N SER A 189 10.08 -3.14 -4.06
CA SER A 189 9.10 -4.16 -3.69
C SER A 189 9.80 -5.49 -3.45
N VAL A 190 9.32 -6.23 -2.45
CA VAL A 190 9.81 -7.57 -2.11
C VAL A 190 9.64 -8.56 -3.26
N THR A 191 8.57 -8.43 -4.05
CA THR A 191 8.27 -9.31 -5.19
C THR A 191 9.32 -9.19 -6.30
N LEU A 192 9.92 -8.01 -6.46
CA LEU A 192 10.97 -7.77 -7.46
C LEU A 192 12.31 -8.45 -7.09
N ASN A 193 12.44 -8.94 -5.86
CA ASN A 193 13.60 -9.67 -5.37
C ASN A 193 13.48 -11.19 -5.56
N LEU A 194 12.32 -11.69 -6.04
CA LEU A 194 12.16 -13.10 -6.38
C LEU A 194 13.05 -13.46 -7.58
N PRO A 195 13.65 -14.67 -7.59
CA PRO A 195 14.50 -15.11 -8.69
C PRO A 195 13.68 -15.25 -9.98
N ASN A 196 14.16 -14.62 -11.05
CA ASN A 196 13.52 -14.72 -12.37
C ASN A 196 13.68 -16.09 -13.03
N LYS A 197 14.50 -16.99 -12.46
CA LYS A 197 14.83 -18.29 -13.06
C LYS A 197 13.80 -19.39 -12.76
N ASP A 198 12.90 -19.13 -11.81
CA ASP A 198 11.83 -20.04 -11.36
C ASP A 198 10.42 -19.56 -11.81
N MET A 199 10.37 -18.58 -12.72
CA MET A 199 9.15 -18.04 -13.37
C MET A 199 9.14 -18.37 -14.87
#